data_AF-A0A3D8UMM4-F1
#
_entry.id   AF-A0A3D8UMM4-F1
#
_cell.length_a   1.000
_cell.length_b   1.000
_cell.length_c   1.000
_cell.angle_alpha   90.00
_cell.angle_beta   90.00
_cell.angle_gamma   90.00
#
_symmetry.space_group_name_H-M   'P 1'
#
loop_
_entity.id
_entity.type
_entity.pdbx_description
1 polymer ?
#
loop_
_entity_poly.entity_id
_entity_poly.type
_entity_poly.pdbx_seq_one_letter_code
_entity_poly.pdbx_strand_id
1 'polypeptide(L)' 'MVPAFLALFYGLASFLFLILKPKKNLSFFFLFSLIFGTMEFIRGTILTGFPWNLIAYSFSNYIEILSITSIIGTYSFNL' A
#
# COMPACT_ATOMS: atom_id res chain seq x y z
N MET A 1 19.93 4.93 -5.65
CA MET A 1 19.66 5.44 -4.29
C MET A 1 18.17 5.53 -4.00
N VAL A 2 17.36 6.14 -4.87
CA VAL A 2 15.90 6.22 -4.69
C VAL A 2 15.25 4.85 -4.42
N PRO A 3 15.48 3.78 -5.22
CA PRO A 3 14.82 2.49 -4.97
C PRO A 3 15.17 1.85 -3.62
N ALA A 4 16.40 2.04 -3.14
CA ALA A 4 16.85 1.51 -1.85
C ALA A 4 16.13 2.20 -0.67
N PHE A 5 15.88 3.51 -0.79
CA PHE A 5 15.10 4.24 0.20
C PHE A 5 13.64 3.78 0.21
N LEU A 6 13.01 3.59 -0.96
CA LEU A 6 11.64 3.07 -1.02
C LEU A 6 11.53 1.64 -0.44
N ALA A 7 12.55 0.80 -0.66
CA ALA A 7 12.57 -0.56 -0.13
C ALA A 7 12.48 -0.62 1.40
N LEU A 8 12.92 0.41 2.13
CA LEU A 8 12.80 0.47 3.59
C LEU A 8 11.34 0.43 4.04
N PHE A 9 10.43 1.09 3.34
CA PHE A 9 9.00 1.09 3.67
C PHE A 9 8.38 -0.30 3.51
N TYR A 10 8.72 -1.02 2.44
CA TYR A 10 8.26 -2.39 2.20
C TYR A 10 8.90 -3.39 3.18
N GLY A 11 10.16 -3.16 3.56
CA GLY A 11 10.84 -3.90 4.62
C GLY A 11 10.16 -3.72 5.98
N LEU A 12 9.81 -2.48 6.33
CA LEU A 12 9.03 -2.14 7.52
C LEU A 12 7.65 -2.79 7.51
N ALA A 13 6.92 -2.76 6.38
CA ALA A 13 5.64 -3.43 6.23
C ALA A 13 5.75 -4.94 6.55
N SER A 14 6.75 -5.59 5.96
CA SER A 14 7.02 -7.02 6.15
C SER A 14 7.42 -7.34 7.59
N PHE A 15 8.23 -6.48 8.21
CA PHE A 15 8.66 -6.61 9.59
C PHE A 15 7.50 -6.47 10.59
N LEU A 16 6.63 -5.47 10.41
CA LEU A 16 5.41 -5.29 11.20
C LEU A 16 4.48 -6.49 11.09
N PHE A 17 4.29 -7.00 9.87
CA PHE A 17 3.48 -8.18 9.63
C PHE A 17 4.02 -9.42 10.35
N LEU A 18 5.34 -9.58 10.40
CA LEU A 18 6.00 -10.67 11.12
C LEU A 18 5.84 -10.56 12.64
N ILE A 19 5.93 -9.35 13.20
CA ILE A 19 5.74 -9.12 14.65
C ILE A 19 4.32 -9.46 15.08
N LEU A 20 3.32 -9.10 14.27
CA LEU A 20 1.91 -9.30 14.60
C LEU A 20 1.48 -10.77 14.60
N LYS A 21 2.30 -11.67 14.01
CA LYS A 21 2.06 -13.13 13.95
C LYS A 21 0.60 -13.48 13.67
N PRO A 22 0.01 -12.99 12.56
CA PRO A 22 -1.40 -13.22 12.27
C PRO A 22 -1.71 -14.72 12.16
N LYS A 23 -2.85 -15.12 12.72
CA LYS A 23 -3.38 -16.48 12.53
C LYS A 23 -3.74 -16.68 11.06
N LYS A 24 -3.61 -17.91 10.55
CA LYS A 24 -3.89 -18.29 9.15
C LYS A 24 -5.40 -18.32 8.83
N ASN A 25 -6.13 -17.27 9.17
CA ASN A 25 -7.55 -17.10 8.93
C ASN A 25 -7.75 -15.94 7.94
N LEU A 26 -8.99 -15.69 7.49
CA LEU A 26 -9.34 -14.54 6.62
C LEU A 26 -8.81 -13.19 7.13
N SER A 27 -8.72 -13.01 8.45
CA SER A 27 -8.15 -11.82 9.08
C SER A 27 -6.70 -11.53 8.68
N PHE A 28 -5.93 -12.54 8.28
CA PHE A 28 -4.57 -12.39 7.75
C PHE A 28 -4.52 -11.48 6.52
N PHE A 29 -5.46 -11.69 5.58
CA PHE A 29 -5.51 -10.93 4.33
C PHE A 29 -5.81 -9.45 4.60
N PHE A 30 -6.82 -9.19 5.43
CA PHE A 30 -7.18 -7.83 5.82
C PHE A 30 -6.07 -7.13 6.60
N LEU A 31 -5.37 -7.83 7.48
CA LEU A 31 -4.24 -7.27 8.22
C LEU A 31 -3.07 -6.92 7.28
N PHE A 32 -2.78 -7.79 6.31
CA PHE A 32 -1.74 -7.55 5.32
C PHE A 32 -2.04 -6.30 4.50
N SER A 33 -3.25 -6.25 3.90
CA SER A 33 -3.78 -5.11 3.16
C SER A 33 -3.65 -3.82 3.97
N LEU A 34 -4.08 -3.82 5.23
CA LEU A 34 -4.03 -2.65 6.10
C LEU A 34 -2.61 -2.15 6.38
N ILE A 35 -1.67 -3.06 6.67
CA ILE A 35 -0.27 -2.68 6.91
C ILE A 35 0.39 -2.18 5.61
N PHE A 36 0.11 -2.85 4.49
CA PHE A 36 0.70 -2.48 3.22
C PHE A 36 0.20 -1.12 2.75
N GLY A 37 -1.12 -0.91 2.74
CA GLY A 37 -1.74 0.36 2.35
C GLY A 37 -1.33 1.52 3.25
N THR A 38 -1.22 1.30 4.57
CA THR A 38 -0.70 2.33 5.49
C THR A 38 0.76 2.67 5.23
N MET A 39 1.61 1.69 4.92
CA MET A 39 3.01 1.95 4.56
C MET A 39 3.15 2.70 3.23
N GLU A 40 2.31 2.42 2.24
CA GLU A 40 2.26 3.19 0.99
C GLU A 40 1.81 4.64 1.23
N PHE A 41 0.81 4.85 2.10
CA PHE A 41 0.36 6.18 2.48
C PHE A 41 1.47 6.97 3.21
N ILE A 42 2.17 6.32 4.14
CA ILE A 42 3.30 6.92 4.86
C ILE A 42 4.44 7.27 3.89
N ARG A 43 4.78 6.38 2.96
CA ARG A 43 5.78 6.63 1.91
C ARG A 43 5.40 7.81 1.01
N GLY A 44 4.11 7.98 0.74
CA GLY A 44 3.57 9.07 -0.06
C GLY A 44 3.47 10.41 0.66
N THR A 45 3.72 10.48 1.98
CA THR A 45 3.53 11.70 2.79
C THR A 45 4.78 12.14 3.57
N ILE A 46 5.64 11.21 4.00
CA ILE A 46 6.87 11.51 4.74
C ILE A 46 7.91 12.22 3.85
N LEU A 47 8.62 13.22 4.41
CA LEU A 47 9.75 13.92 3.77
C LEU A 47 9.41 14.41 2.36
N THR A 48 8.33 15.20 2.24
CA THR A 48 7.71 15.68 0.98
C THR A 48 6.95 14.62 0.18
N GLY A 49 7.07 13.35 0.54
CA GLY A 49 6.33 12.25 -0.05
C GLY A 49 6.89 11.83 -1.40
N PHE A 50 6.92 10.52 -1.66
CA PHE A 50 7.27 10.00 -2.97
C PHE A 50 6.36 8.83 -3.35
N PRO A 51 5.09 9.08 -3.76
CA PRO A 51 4.08 8.07 -4.08
C PRO A 51 4.27 7.48 -5.49
N TRP A 52 5.50 7.05 -5.79
CA TRP A 52 5.83 6.41 -7.07
C TRP A 52 5.34 4.96 -7.12
N ASN A 53 4.85 4.51 -8.28
CA ASN A 53 4.47 3.11 -8.56
C ASN A 53 3.43 2.50 -7.59
N LEU A 54 2.32 3.21 -7.37
CA LEU A 54 1.16 2.65 -6.66
C LEU A 54 0.46 1.58 -7.51
N ILE A 55 -0.10 0.55 -6.86
CA ILE A 55 -0.84 -0.55 -7.52
C ILE A 55 -2.04 -0.01 -8.31
N ALA A 56 -2.67 1.07 -7.84
CA ALA A 56 -3.74 1.78 -8.53
C ALA A 56 -3.41 2.10 -10.00
N TYR A 57 -2.15 2.42 -10.32
CA TYR A 57 -1.75 2.74 -11.68
C TYR A 57 -1.66 1.51 -12.60
N SER A 58 -1.55 0.29 -12.05
CA SER A 58 -1.63 -0.94 -12.84
C SER A 58 -3.02 -1.14 -13.45
N PHE A 59 -4.06 -0.49 -12.90
CA PHE A 59 -5.43 -0.52 -13.40
C PHE A 59 -5.77 0.64 -14.35
N SER A 60 -4.77 1.40 -14.83
CA SER A 60 -5.00 2.57 -15.70
C SER A 60 -5.78 2.25 -16.99
N ASN A 61 -5.67 1.02 -17.48
CA ASN A 61 -6.36 0.56 -18.69
C ASN A 61 -7.82 0.14 -18.43
N TYR A 62 -8.24 0.04 -17.16
CA TYR A 62 -9.56 -0.41 -16.75
C TYR A 62 -10.34 0.74 -16.11
N ILE A 63 -10.81 1.67 -16.95
CA ILE A 63 -11.46 2.92 -16.52
C ILE A 63 -12.70 2.67 -15.65
N GLU A 64 -13.46 1.61 -15.93
CA GLU A 64 -14.64 1.22 -15.14
C GLU A 64 -14.28 0.98 -13.66
N ILE A 65 -13.19 0.25 -13.41
CA ILE A 65 -12.68 -0.01 -12.06
C ILE A 65 -12.08 1.26 -11.47
N LEU A 66 -11.30 2.01 -12.27
CA LEU A 66 -10.64 3.24 -11.83
C LEU A 66 -11.64 4.32 -11.39
N SER A 67 -12.86 4.32 -11.94
CA SER A 67 -13.90 5.29 -11.59
C SER A 67 -14.22 5.34 -10.09
N ILE A 68 -14.07 4.21 -9.37
CA ILE A 68 -14.31 4.14 -7.92
C ILE A 68 -13.35 5.02 -7.12
N THR A 69 -12.15 5.30 -7.67
CA THR A 69 -11.14 6.15 -7.01
C THR A 69 -11.64 7.57 -6.77
N SER A 70 -12.63 8.04 -7.54
CA SER A 70 -13.29 9.33 -7.29
C SER A 70 -14.06 9.38 -5.97
N ILE A 71 -14.52 8.23 -5.47
CA ILE A 71 -15.30 8.10 -4.24
C ILE A 71 -14.40 7.76 -3.06
N ILE A 72 -13.55 6.75 -3.21
CA ILE A 72 -12.73 6.23 -2.10
C ILE A 72 -11.33 6.84 -2.03
N GLY A 73 -10.84 7.45 -3.11
CA GLY A 73 -9.47 7.93 -3.24
C GLY A 73 -8.48 6.85 -3.70
N THR A 74 -7.32 7.28 -4.17
CA THR A 74 -6.28 6.39 -4.74
C THR A 74 -5.61 5.50 -3.69
N TYR A 75 -5.35 6.00 -2.48
CA TYR A 75 -4.76 5.20 -1.41
C TYR A 75 -5.73 4.15 -0.87
N SER A 76 -7.02 4.45 -0.78
CA SER A 76 -8.04 3.47 -0.41
C SER A 76 -8.20 2.38 -1.46
N PHE A 77 -7.91 2.67 -2.72
CA PHE A 77 -7.87 1.66 -3.77
C PHE A 77 -6.61 0.77 -3.73
N ASN A 78 -5.54 1.21 -3.05
CA ASN A 78 -4.33 0.39 -2.83
C ASN A 78 -4.40 -0.50 -1.58
N LEU A 79 -5.44 -0.35 -0.75
CA LEU A 79 -5.74 -1.26 0.36
C LEU A 79 -6.29 -2.58 -0.19
#